data_AF-A0A654U614-F1
#
_entry.id   AF-A0A654U614-F1
#
_cell.length_a   1.000
_cell.length_b   1.000
_cell.length_c   1.000
_cell.angle_alpha   90.00
_cell.angle_beta   90.00
_cell.angle_gamma   90.00
#
_symmetry.space_group_name_H-M   'P 1'
#
loop_
_entity.id
_entity.type
_entity.pdbx_description
1 polymer ?
#
loop_
_entity_poly.entity_id
_entity_poly.type
_entity_poly.pdbx_seq_one_letter_code
_entity_poly.pdbx_strand_id
1 'polypeptide(L)'
;MAVVNEAETAIVARVPVRAFINPANRLMVYRRPHTRRWAGPAFLLNQMLVWGFTGQVISAVLDVAGWAQPWDTGDIRELDAAMVLIDDESDPR
;
A
#
# COMPACT_ATOMS: atom_id res chain seq x y z
N MET A 1 -15.18 27.84 0.10
CA MET A 1 -15.72 26.65 -0.59
C MET A 1 -14.84 25.47 -0.24
N ALA A 2 -15.36 24.53 0.56
CA ALA A 2 -14.78 23.20 0.70
C ALA A 2 -15.91 22.28 1.16
N VAL A 3 -16.72 21.84 0.20
CA VAL A 3 -17.57 20.67 0.39
C VAL A 3 -16.64 19.49 0.16
N VAL A 4 -15.98 19.04 1.22
CA VAL A 4 -15.36 17.72 1.23
C VAL A 4 -16.51 16.75 1.36
N ASN A 5 -16.70 15.93 0.33
CA ASN A 5 -17.69 14.88 0.32
C ASN A 5 -17.27 13.79 1.33
N GLU A 6 -17.97 13.74 2.47
CA GLU A 6 -17.74 12.79 3.56
C GLU A 6 -18.07 11.33 3.18
N ALA A 7 -18.68 11.08 2.02
CA ALA A 7 -19.01 9.73 1.54
C ALA A 7 -17.87 9.03 0.77
N GLU A 8 -16.81 9.76 0.38
CA GLU A 8 -15.72 9.25 -0.46
C GLU A 8 -14.33 9.53 0.18
N THR A 9 -14.30 9.82 1.48
CA THR A 9 -13.05 10.15 2.18
C THR A 9 -12.41 8.87 2.71
N ALA A 10 -11.61 8.23 1.86
CA ALA A 10 -10.67 7.18 2.24
C ALA A 10 -9.68 7.73 3.28
N ILE A 11 -9.90 7.36 4.56
CA ILE A 11 -9.00 7.43 5.72
C ILE A 11 -7.76 8.35 5.55
N VAL A 12 -7.77 9.50 6.24
CA VAL A 12 -6.58 10.35 6.38
C VAL A 12 -5.70 9.79 7.50
N ALA A 13 -4.86 8.81 7.18
CA ALA A 13 -3.88 8.27 8.12
C ALA A 13 -2.58 9.10 8.09
N ARG A 14 -2.20 9.68 9.23
CA ARG A 14 -0.86 10.27 9.42
C ARG A 14 0.15 9.15 9.67
N VAL A 15 0.59 8.52 8.59
CA VAL A 15 1.58 7.44 8.66
C VAL A 15 2.99 8.07 8.71
N PRO A 16 3.82 7.75 9.71
CA PRO A 16 5.17 8.28 9.77
C PRO A 16 5.98 7.72 8.58
N VAL A 17 6.77 8.55 7.91
CA VAL A 17 7.55 8.16 6.71
C VAL A 17 8.36 6.87 6.92
N ARG A 18 8.89 6.67 8.14
CA ARG A 18 9.57 5.44 8.58
C ARG A 18 8.76 4.14 8.36
N ALA A 19 7.43 4.19 8.43
CA ALA A 19 6.59 3.03 8.15
C ALA A 19 6.54 2.69 6.64
N PHE A 20 6.72 3.67 5.74
CA PHE A 20 6.88 3.44 4.30
C PHE A 20 8.28 2.98 3.90
N ILE A 21 9.28 3.34 4.71
CA ILE A 21 10.67 2.91 4.52
C ILE A 21 10.87 1.46 4.98
N ASN A 22 10.04 0.97 5.92
CA ASN A 22 10.14 -0.38 6.45
C ASN A 22 9.94 -1.41 5.32
N PRO A 23 10.95 -2.27 5.02
CA PRO A 23 10.84 -3.26 3.95
C PRO A 23 9.76 -4.31 4.24
N ALA A 24 9.43 -4.58 5.50
CA ALA A 24 8.36 -5.51 5.87
C ALA A 24 6.96 -5.03 5.47
N ASN A 25 6.80 -3.72 5.27
CA ASN A 25 5.53 -3.12 4.89
C ASN A 25 5.40 -2.98 3.36
N ARG A 26 6.38 -3.43 2.58
CA ARG A 26 6.34 -3.32 1.12
C ARG A 26 6.14 -4.70 0.50
N LEU A 27 5.17 -4.78 -0.40
CA LEU A 27 4.90 -5.98 -1.19
C LEU A 27 4.50 -5.58 -2.61
N MET A 28 4.42 -6.54 -3.51
CA MET A 28 3.88 -6.33 -4.85
C MET A 28 2.46 -6.87 -4.89
N VAL A 29 1.50 -6.11 -5.40
CA VAL A 29 0.13 -6.60 -5.59
C VAL A 29 -0.28 -6.59 -7.04
N TYR A 30 -1.06 -7.60 -7.44
CA TYR A 30 -1.71 -7.65 -8.73
C TYR A 30 -3.22 -7.86 -8.56
N ARG A 31 -4.02 -7.32 -9.46
CA ARG A 31 -5.49 -7.43 -9.45
C ARG A 31 -5.95 -8.36 -10.56
N ARG A 32 -6.79 -9.37 -10.29
CA ARG A 32 -7.35 -10.18 -11.38
C ARG A 32 -8.30 -9.38 -12.27
N PRO A 33 -8.30 -9.63 -13.59
CA PRO A 33 -7.63 -10.73 -14.30
C PRO A 33 -6.18 -10.43 -14.71
N HIS A 34 -5.57 -9.33 -14.27
CA HIS A 34 -4.19 -9.01 -14.64
C HIS A 34 -3.26 -10.10 -14.10
N THR A 35 -2.35 -10.56 -14.97
CA THR A 35 -1.34 -11.55 -14.62
C THR A 35 -0.36 -10.97 -13.61
N ARG A 36 0.28 -11.82 -12.80
CA ARG A 36 1.40 -11.50 -11.88
C ARG A 36 2.50 -10.60 -12.50
N ARG A 37 2.58 -10.55 -13.84
CA ARG A 37 3.48 -9.69 -14.63
C ARG A 37 3.16 -8.19 -14.53
N TRP A 38 1.94 -7.83 -14.14
CA TRP A 38 1.49 -6.46 -13.87
C TRP A 38 1.34 -6.18 -12.37
N ALA A 39 2.08 -6.91 -11.53
CA ALA A 39 2.15 -6.58 -10.13
C ALA A 39 2.83 -5.21 -9.94
N GLY A 40 2.20 -4.33 -9.18
CA GLY A 40 2.71 -3.01 -8.83
C GLY A 40 3.15 -2.96 -7.36
N PRO A 41 4.02 -2.01 -6.99
CA PRO A 41 4.39 -1.80 -5.60
C PRO A 41 3.17 -1.42 -4.77
N ALA A 42 3.06 -2.03 -3.60
CA ALA A 42 2.07 -1.74 -2.59
C ALA A 42 2.70 -1.67 -1.21
N PHE A 43 2.05 -0.91 -0.34
CA PHE A 43 2.45 -0.70 1.03
C PHE A 43 1.33 -1.15 1.94
N LEU A 44 1.62 -2.12 2.79
CA LEU A 44 0.76 -2.55 3.87
C LEU A 44 1.09 -1.73 5.11
N LEU A 45 0.19 -0.84 5.50
CA LEU A 45 0.38 0.10 6.59
C LEU A 45 -0.72 -0.12 7.61
N ASN A 46 -0.44 -0.92 8.65
CA ASN A 46 -1.42 -1.28 9.66
C ASN A 46 -2.74 -1.73 8.97
N GLN A 47 -3.74 -0.86 9.03
CA GLN A 47 -5.11 -1.06 8.58
C GLN A 47 -5.37 -0.58 7.14
N MET A 48 -4.32 -0.33 6.35
CA MET A 48 -4.45 0.31 5.04
C MET A 48 -3.48 -0.29 4.02
N LEU A 49 -4.03 -0.75 2.89
CA LEU A 49 -3.25 -1.15 1.72
C LEU A 49 -3.18 0.02 0.75
N VAL A 50 -1.99 0.56 0.55
CA VAL A 50 -1.72 1.57 -0.47
C VAL A 50 -1.16 0.87 -1.69
N TRP A 51 -1.92 0.81 -2.77
CA TRP A 51 -1.53 0.10 -3.98
C TRP A 51 -1.86 0.89 -5.25
N GLY A 52 -1.51 0.34 -6.40
CA GLY A 52 -1.78 0.94 -7.70
C GLY A 52 -0.93 2.19 -7.95
N PHE A 53 -1.52 3.22 -8.56
CA PHE A 53 -0.83 4.46 -8.92
C PHE A 53 -0.22 5.16 -7.69
N THR A 54 -0.95 5.24 -6.59
CA THR A 54 -0.48 5.85 -5.34
C THR A 54 0.75 5.13 -4.79
N GLY A 55 0.73 3.79 -4.79
CA GLY A 55 1.89 2.98 -4.41
C GLY A 55 3.10 3.23 -5.31
N GLN A 56 2.90 3.36 -6.62
CA GLN A 56 3.99 3.69 -7.54
C GLN A 56 4.60 5.07 -7.28
N VAL A 57 3.76 6.10 -7.09
CA VAL A 57 4.23 7.45 -6.80
C VAL A 57 5.02 7.50 -5.49
N ILE A 58 4.52 6.86 -4.43
CA ILE A 58 5.23 6.79 -3.14
C ILE A 58 6.56 6.06 -3.29
N SER A 59 6.58 4.93 -4.00
CA SER A 59 7.81 4.19 -4.27
C SER A 59 8.83 5.05 -5.00
N ALA A 60 8.41 5.79 -6.03
CA ALA A 60 9.28 6.69 -6.79
C ALA A 60 9.79 7.86 -5.94
N VAL A 61 8.93 8.46 -5.10
CA VAL A 61 9.34 9.53 -4.18
C VAL A 61 10.36 9.03 -3.17
N LEU A 62 10.18 7.82 -2.63
CA LEU A 62 11.14 7.22 -1.69
C LEU A 62 12.47 6.89 -2.37
N ASP A 63 12.44 6.47 -3.63
CA ASP A 63 13.64 6.21 -4.44
C ASP A 63 14.41 7.49 -4.73
N VAL A 64 13.72 8.53 -5.22
CA VAL A 64 14.31 9.86 -5.49
C VAL A 64 14.83 10.53 -4.20
N ALA A 65 14.15 10.34 -3.08
CA ALA A 65 14.60 10.85 -1.78
C ALA A 65 15.79 10.07 -1.19
N GLY A 66 16.21 8.95 -1.79
CA GLY A 66 17.25 8.08 -1.26
C GLY A 66 16.85 7.33 0.02
N TRP A 67 15.55 7.21 0.29
CA TRP A 67 14.98 6.48 1.43
C TRP A 67 14.49 5.08 1.05
N ALA A 68 14.61 4.69 -0.22
CA ALA A 68 14.32 3.34 -0.65
C ALA A 68 15.31 2.36 0.00
N GLN A 69 14.82 1.58 0.96
CA GLN A 69 15.56 0.42 1.46
C GLN A 69 15.37 -0.78 0.52
N PRO A 70 16.35 -1.69 0.45
CA PRO A 70 16.18 -2.96 -0.23
C PRO A 70 15.03 -3.72 0.43
N TRP A 71 14.03 -4.08 -0.36
CA TRP A 71 12.81 -4.76 0.05
C TRP A 71 12.58 -5.97 -0.85
N ASP A 72 11.79 -6.93 -0.37
CA ASP A 72 11.54 -8.17 -1.10
C ASP A 72 10.50 -7.96 -2.20
N THR A 73 10.96 -7.77 -3.43
CA THR A 73 10.11 -7.70 -4.62
C THR A 73 9.57 -9.07 -5.06
N GLY A 74 9.97 -10.15 -4.38
CA GLY A 74 9.43 -11.49 -4.56
C GLY A 74 8.09 -11.72 -3.86
N ASP A 75 7.73 -10.91 -2.85
CA ASP A 75 6.44 -10.98 -2.15
C ASP A 75 5.34 -10.38 -3.01
N ILE A 76 4.87 -11.19 -3.97
CA ILE A 76 3.79 -10.82 -4.88
C ILE A 76 2.50 -11.46 -4.40
N ARG A 77 1.53 -10.63 -3.99
CA ARG A 77 0.21 -11.05 -3.51
C ARG A 77 -0.91 -10.63 -4.43
N GLU A 78 -1.99 -11.38 -4.39
CA GLU A 78 -3.23 -10.97 -5.04
C GLU A 78 -3.87 -9.85 -4.21
N LEU A 79 -4.39 -8.81 -4.87
CA LEU A 79 -5.00 -7.66 -4.20
C LEU A 79 -6.08 -8.08 -3.20
N ASP A 80 -6.99 -8.96 -3.61
CA ASP A 80 -8.07 -9.43 -2.75
C ASP A 80 -7.51 -10.20 -1.54
N ALA A 81 -6.48 -11.02 -1.73
CA ALA A 81 -5.80 -11.71 -0.63
C ALA A 81 -5.10 -10.74 0.32
N ALA A 82 -4.55 -9.63 -0.19
CA ALA A 82 -3.94 -8.58 0.63
C ALA A 82 -4.98 -7.76 1.41
N MET A 83 -6.17 -7.54 0.83
CA MET A 83 -7.27 -6.87 1.52
C MET A 83 -7.82 -7.73 2.67
N VAL A 84 -7.95 -9.05 2.48
CA VAL A 84 -8.36 -9.98 3.55
C VAL A 84 -7.41 -9.94 4.76
N LEU A 85 -6.10 -9.74 4.55
CA LEU A 85 -5.14 -9.61 5.65
C LEU A 85 -5.35 -8.34 6.49
N ILE A 86 -5.92 -7.29 5.91
CA ILE A 86 -6.23 -6.06 6.63
C ILE A 86 -7.51 -6.24 7.45
N ASP A 87 -8.55 -6.82 6.84
CA ASP A 87 -9.83 -7.06 7.53
C ASP A 87 -9.64 -7.90 8.81
N ASP A 88 -8.74 -8.89 8.80
CA ASP A 88 -8.44 -9.72 9.98
C ASP A 88 -7.69 -8.93 11.09
N GLU A 89 -6.89 -7.93 10.72
CA GLU A 89 -6.22 -7.02 11.67
C GLU A 89 -7.17 -5.90 12.18
N SER A 90 -8.33 -5.70 11.53
CA SER A 90 -9.26 -4.59 11.79
C SER A 90 -10.34 -4.87 12.84
N ASP A 91 -10.38 -6.06 13.44
CA ASP A 91 -11.33 -6.42 14.49
C ASP A 91 -10.71 -6.23 15.89
N PRO A 92 -10.86 -5.06 16.55
CA PRO A 92 -10.66 -4.97 17.97
C PRO A 92 -11.92 -5.51 18.65
N ARG A 93 -11.85 -6.73 19.17
CA ARG A 93 -12.81 -7.19 20.19
C ARG A 93 -12.74 -6.32 21.45
#